data_AF-A0A858WY40-F1
#
_entry.id   AF-A0A858WY40-F1
#
_cell.length_a   1.000
_cell.length_b   1.000
_cell.length_c   1.000
_cell.angle_alpha   90.00
_cell.angle_beta   90.00
_cell.angle_gamma   90.00
#
_symmetry.space_group_name_H-M   'P 1'
#
loop_
_entity.id
_entity.type
_entity.pdbx_description
1 polymer ?
#
loop_
_entity_poly.entity_id
_entity_poly.type
_entity_poly.pdbx_seq_one_letter_code
_entity_poly.pdbx_strand_id
1 'polypeptide(L)'
;MTMRLDYNQIAPNGAKALGGVYGYVMQSGLPAELVDLVYLRISQINNCAYCLDMHTRDLIKRGVRLEKIALVQAWQEAGSLFSETERAALAWAESVTRVAETGVPDSAYKAARDVFDEKQLVDLTFAIVAMNGYNRLAIGFRNTPQAVVENQAGAVPALSDM
;
A
#
# COMPACT_ATOMS: atom_id res chain seq x y z
N MET A 1 4.18 16.76 13.81
CA MET A 1 3.21 17.14 12.76
C MET A 1 1.85 17.27 13.40
N THR A 2 1.05 18.25 12.96
CA THR A 2 -0.35 18.41 13.41
C THR A 2 -1.28 18.08 12.25
N MET A 3 -2.30 17.25 12.50
CA MET A 3 -3.37 16.93 11.56
C MET A 3 -4.09 18.22 11.13
N ARG A 4 -4.39 18.34 9.83
CA ARG A 4 -5.09 19.52 9.28
C ARG A 4 -6.59 19.40 9.41
N LEU A 5 -7.15 18.27 8.97
CA LEU A 5 -8.59 17.98 8.99
C LEU A 5 -8.80 16.50 9.30
N ASP A 6 -9.82 16.20 10.11
CA ASP A 6 -10.33 14.83 10.24
C ASP A 6 -11.42 14.59 9.18
N TYR A 7 -11.02 14.01 8.05
CA TYR A 7 -11.96 13.73 6.95
C TYR A 7 -12.97 12.64 7.30
N ASN A 8 -12.69 11.77 8.28
CA ASN A 8 -13.66 10.76 8.73
C ASN A 8 -14.81 11.42 9.48
N GLN A 9 -14.51 12.45 10.28
CA GLN A 9 -15.51 13.25 10.97
C GLN A 9 -16.27 14.19 10.03
N ILE A 10 -15.55 14.87 9.13
CA ILE A 10 -16.13 15.92 8.27
C ILE A 10 -16.95 15.33 7.12
N ALA A 11 -16.49 14.24 6.50
CA ALA A 11 -17.12 13.62 5.34
C ALA A 11 -17.28 12.09 5.51
N PRO A 12 -18.01 11.63 6.54
CA PRO A 12 -18.10 10.20 6.88
C PRO A 12 -18.64 9.33 5.74
N ASN A 13 -19.58 9.86 4.94
CA ASN A 13 -20.11 9.13 3.79
C ASN A 13 -19.07 8.96 2.67
N GLY A 14 -18.19 9.96 2.48
CA GLY A 14 -17.07 9.87 1.54
C GLY A 14 -16.02 8.87 2.00
N ALA A 15 -15.66 8.92 3.30
CA ALA A 15 -14.77 7.93 3.91
C ALA A 15 -15.33 6.51 3.81
N LYS A 16 -16.63 6.33 4.07
CA LYS A 16 -17.32 5.04 3.93
C LYS A 16 -17.32 4.53 2.48
N ALA A 17 -17.53 5.40 1.50
CA ALA A 17 -17.50 5.01 0.09
C ALA A 17 -16.12 4.47 -0.32
N LEU A 18 -15.04 5.16 0.06
CA LEU A 18 -13.67 4.67 -0.17
C LEU A 18 -13.39 3.37 0.59
N GLY A 19 -13.86 3.28 1.84
CA GLY A 19 -13.81 2.05 2.64
C GLY A 19 -14.56 0.87 2.01
N GLY A 20 -15.61 1.13 1.22
CA GLY A 20 -16.30 0.11 0.43
C GLY A 20 -15.41 -0.50 -0.66
N VAL A 21 -14.56 0.30 -1.31
CA VAL A 21 -13.57 -0.19 -2.28
C VAL A 21 -12.55 -1.09 -1.58
N TYR A 22 -12.03 -0.66 -0.42
CA TYR A 22 -11.14 -1.50 0.39
C TYR A 22 -11.82 -2.81 0.82
N GLY A 23 -13.07 -2.74 1.29
CA GLY A 23 -13.85 -3.91 1.69
C GLY A 23 -14.06 -4.90 0.54
N TYR A 24 -14.24 -4.41 -0.69
CA TYR A 24 -14.28 -5.25 -1.88
C TYR A 24 -12.93 -5.95 -2.12
N VAL A 25 -11.81 -5.21 -2.07
CA VAL A 25 -10.47 -5.78 -2.28
C VAL A 25 -10.16 -6.88 -1.27
N MET A 26 -10.55 -6.70 0.01
CA MET A 26 -10.38 -7.73 1.04
C MET A 26 -11.20 -9.00 0.80
N GLN A 27 -12.20 -8.95 -0.09
CA GLN A 27 -13.05 -10.08 -0.48
C GLN A 27 -12.70 -10.60 -1.88
N SER A 28 -11.70 -10.04 -2.55
CA SER A 28 -11.42 -10.31 -3.97
C SER A 28 -10.64 -11.60 -4.23
N GLY A 29 -10.22 -12.31 -3.18
CA GLY A 29 -9.39 -13.52 -3.28
C GLY A 29 -7.90 -13.25 -3.47
N LEU A 30 -7.48 -11.99 -3.60
CA LEU A 30 -6.06 -11.63 -3.59
C LEU A 30 -5.44 -11.96 -2.22
N PRO A 31 -4.22 -12.53 -2.17
CA PRO A 31 -3.53 -12.77 -0.91
C PRO A 31 -3.35 -11.46 -0.15
N ALA A 32 -3.70 -11.46 1.14
CA ALA A 32 -3.65 -10.24 1.93
C ALA A 32 -2.21 -9.68 2.09
N GLU A 33 -1.21 -10.55 2.16
CA GLU A 33 0.22 -10.14 2.12
C GLU A 33 0.55 -9.40 0.81
N LEU A 34 0.08 -9.89 -0.34
CA LEU A 34 0.31 -9.26 -1.64
C LEU A 34 -0.30 -7.86 -1.68
N VAL A 35 -1.53 -7.70 -1.18
CA VAL A 35 -2.21 -6.40 -1.12
C VAL A 35 -1.44 -5.43 -0.22
N ASP A 36 -0.99 -5.87 0.96
CA ASP A 36 -0.24 -5.00 1.87
C ASP A 36 1.17 -4.64 1.33
N LEU A 37 1.84 -5.53 0.59
CA LEU A 37 3.08 -5.22 -0.13
C LEU A 37 2.87 -4.15 -1.21
N VAL A 38 1.80 -4.28 -2.00
CA VAL A 38 1.40 -3.29 -3.00
C VAL A 38 1.07 -1.95 -2.34
N TYR A 39 0.33 -1.97 -1.24
CA TYR A 39 -0.04 -0.78 -0.48
C TYR A 39 1.18 -0.05 0.09
N LEU A 40 2.13 -0.81 0.65
CA LEU A 40 3.40 -0.27 1.10
C LEU A 40 4.16 0.38 -0.06
N ARG A 41 4.29 -0.30 -1.21
CA ARG A 41 5.05 0.24 -2.35
C ARG A 41 4.44 1.51 -2.91
N ILE A 42 3.12 1.55 -3.10
CA ILE A 42 2.39 2.75 -3.55
C ILE A 42 2.61 3.91 -2.56
N SER A 43 2.55 3.61 -1.27
CA SER A 43 2.76 4.61 -0.22
C SER A 43 4.20 5.13 -0.17
N GLN A 44 5.21 4.33 -0.53
CA GLN A 44 6.59 4.78 -0.71
C GLN A 44 6.71 5.74 -1.89
N ILE A 45 6.09 5.42 -3.03
CA ILE A 45 6.10 6.27 -4.23
C ILE A 45 5.46 7.62 -3.94
N ASN A 46 4.30 7.61 -3.26
CA ASN A 46 3.56 8.82 -2.92
C ASN A 46 4.07 9.54 -1.66
N ASN A 47 5.05 8.97 -0.95
CA ASN A 47 5.61 9.50 0.29
C ASN A 47 4.56 9.71 1.42
N CYS A 48 3.62 8.78 1.58
CA CYS A 48 2.60 8.83 2.64
C CYS A 48 3.13 8.22 3.96
N ALA A 49 3.75 9.02 4.84
CA ALA A 49 4.29 8.53 6.12
C ALA A 49 3.27 7.78 7.00
N TYR A 50 2.02 8.25 7.03
CA TYR A 50 0.93 7.58 7.77
C TYR A 50 0.68 6.16 7.25
N CYS A 51 0.58 6.04 5.93
CA CYS A 51 0.29 4.78 5.26
C CYS A 51 1.50 3.83 5.31
N LEU A 52 2.73 4.36 5.23
CA LEU A 52 3.95 3.58 5.39
C LEU A 52 4.00 2.88 6.75
N ASP A 53 3.73 3.62 7.83
CA ASP A 53 3.71 3.07 9.19
C ASP A 53 2.61 2.01 9.36
N MET A 54 1.40 2.30 8.88
CA MET A 54 0.27 1.36 8.93
C MET A 54 0.57 0.03 8.21
N HIS A 55 0.95 0.08 6.93
CA HIS A 55 1.17 -1.14 6.15
C HIS A 55 2.45 -1.89 6.56
N THR A 56 3.45 -1.19 7.09
CA THR A 56 4.62 -1.85 7.72
C THR A 56 4.19 -2.68 8.91
N ARG A 57 3.38 -2.13 9.81
CA ARG A 57 2.86 -2.86 11.00
C ARG A 57 1.98 -4.03 10.60
N ASP A 58 1.14 -3.86 9.58
CA ASP A 58 0.25 -4.93 9.13
C ASP A 58 1.03 -6.08 8.48
N LEU A 59 2.08 -5.79 7.71
CA LEU A 59 3.00 -6.82 7.19
C LEU A 59 3.74 -7.55 8.33
N ILE A 60 4.22 -6.83 9.36
CA ILE A 60 4.86 -7.45 10.54
C ILE A 60 3.88 -8.39 11.25
N LYS A 61 2.63 -7.96 11.49
CA LYS A 61 1.60 -8.80 12.12
C LYS A 61 1.28 -10.07 11.33
N ARG A 62 1.49 -10.06 10.00
CA ARG A 62 1.33 -11.23 9.13
C ARG A 62 2.55 -12.15 9.12
N GLY A 63 3.63 -11.80 9.83
CA GLY A 63 4.86 -12.58 9.87
C GLY A 63 5.78 -12.33 8.67
N VAL A 64 5.57 -11.25 7.91
CA VAL A 64 6.49 -10.88 6.83
C VAL A 64 7.80 -10.39 7.45
N ARG A 65 8.91 -10.98 7.01
CA ARG A 65 10.24 -10.64 7.54
C ARG A 65 10.62 -9.19 7.25
N LEU A 66 11.26 -8.53 8.21
CA LEU A 66 11.67 -7.12 8.11
C LEU A 66 12.55 -6.85 6.88
N GLU A 67 13.41 -7.79 6.49
CA GLU A 67 14.27 -7.64 5.31
C GLU A 67 13.44 -7.51 4.02
N LYS A 68 12.36 -8.29 3.89
CA LYS A 68 11.46 -8.18 2.73
C LYS A 68 10.74 -6.83 2.73
N ILE A 69 10.22 -6.40 3.87
CA ILE A 69 9.55 -5.09 4.03
C ILE A 69 10.50 -3.94 3.67
N ALA A 70 11.72 -3.95 4.20
CA ALA A 70 12.73 -2.92 3.95
C ALA A 70 13.13 -2.83 2.47
N LEU A 71 13.17 -3.97 1.78
CA LEU A 71 13.58 -4.09 0.38
C LEU A 71 12.44 -3.88 -0.63
N VAL A 72 11.19 -3.70 -0.20
CA VAL A 72 10.06 -3.44 -1.13
C VAL A 72 10.34 -2.28 -2.08
N GLN A 73 11.00 -1.21 -1.61
CA GLN A 73 11.32 -0.06 -2.46
C GLN A 73 12.32 -0.36 -3.58
N ALA A 74 13.11 -1.43 -3.42
CA ALA A 74 14.16 -1.89 -4.32
C ALA A 74 13.90 -3.32 -4.78
N TRP A 75 12.62 -3.71 -4.90
CA TRP A 75 12.21 -5.08 -5.16
C TRP A 75 12.82 -5.67 -6.44
N GLN A 76 13.10 -4.84 -7.45
CA GLN A 76 13.74 -5.27 -8.70
C GLN A 76 15.13 -5.87 -8.46
N GLU A 77 15.89 -5.32 -7.51
CA GLU A 77 17.27 -5.72 -7.19
C GLU A 77 17.33 -6.81 -6.11
N ALA A 78 16.22 -7.07 -5.42
CA ALA A 78 16.15 -8.02 -4.31
C ALA A 78 16.04 -9.50 -4.74
N GLY A 79 16.18 -9.79 -6.03
CA GLY A 79 16.27 -11.14 -6.58
C GLY A 79 15.08 -12.02 -6.21
N SER A 80 15.36 -13.21 -5.66
CA SER A 80 14.36 -14.23 -5.30
C SER A 80 13.59 -13.94 -4.01
N LEU A 81 13.81 -12.80 -3.36
CA LEU A 81 13.07 -12.42 -2.16
C LEU A 81 11.58 -12.14 -2.44
N PHE A 82 11.26 -11.79 -3.69
CA PHE A 82 9.91 -11.56 -4.17
C PHE A 82 9.53 -12.62 -5.20
N SER A 83 8.35 -13.23 -5.03
CA SER A 83 7.81 -14.19 -5.98
C SER A 83 7.47 -13.53 -7.33
N GLU A 84 7.25 -14.34 -8.36
CA GLU A 84 6.81 -13.84 -9.68
C GLU A 84 5.53 -13.03 -9.59
N THR A 85 4.54 -13.50 -8.82
CA THR A 85 3.28 -12.80 -8.57
C THR A 85 3.48 -11.47 -7.85
N GLU A 86 4.36 -11.42 -6.85
CA GLU A 86 4.69 -10.18 -6.16
C GLU A 86 5.39 -9.17 -7.08
N ARG A 87 6.37 -9.63 -7.87
CA ARG A 87 7.08 -8.78 -8.82
C ARG A 87 6.14 -8.21 -9.89
N ALA A 88 5.23 -9.03 -10.42
CA ALA A 88 4.22 -8.58 -11.37
C ALA A 88 3.25 -7.56 -10.73
N ALA A 89 2.80 -7.80 -9.50
CA ALA A 89 1.92 -6.87 -8.80
C ALA A 89 2.59 -5.53 -8.49
N LEU A 90 3.85 -5.57 -8.01
CA LEU A 90 4.63 -4.38 -7.71
C LEU A 90 4.90 -3.58 -8.99
N ALA A 91 5.32 -4.22 -10.09
CA ALA A 91 5.52 -3.57 -11.37
C ALA A 91 4.25 -2.89 -11.90
N TRP A 92 3.11 -3.59 -11.84
CA TRP A 92 1.82 -3.03 -12.24
C TRP A 92 1.43 -1.85 -11.35
N ALA A 93 1.60 -1.97 -10.04
CA ALA A 93 1.32 -0.92 -9.07
C ALA A 93 2.18 0.34 -9.29
N GLU A 94 3.47 0.18 -9.60
CA GLU A 94 4.36 1.31 -9.92
C GLU A 94 3.90 2.03 -11.18
N SER A 95 3.52 1.28 -12.22
CA SER A 95 3.08 1.84 -13.50
C SER A 95 1.78 2.63 -13.35
N VAL A 96 0.77 2.03 -12.73
CA VAL A 96 -0.56 2.64 -12.54
C VAL A 96 -0.52 3.79 -11.54
N THR A 97 0.29 3.71 -10.48
CA THR A 97 0.46 4.83 -9.53
C THR A 97 1.04 6.07 -10.20
N ARG A 98 1.98 5.87 -11.14
CA ARG A 98 2.60 6.94 -11.93
C ARG A 98 1.94 7.14 -13.29
N VAL A 99 0.63 6.88 -13.41
CA VAL A 99 -0.10 6.95 -14.69
C VAL A 99 0.13 8.24 -15.49
N ALA A 100 0.31 9.38 -14.83
CA ALA A 100 0.60 10.66 -15.50
C ALA A 100 1.98 10.69 -16.20
N GLU A 101 2.94 9.88 -15.73
CA GLU A 101 4.29 9.79 -16.27
C GLU A 101 4.43 8.59 -17.21
N THR A 102 3.81 7.45 -16.87
CA THR A 102 4.00 6.18 -17.57
C THR A 102 3.00 5.99 -18.72
N GLY A 103 1.80 6.57 -18.61
CA GLY A 103 0.69 6.27 -19.51
C GLY A 103 0.20 4.81 -19.42
N VAL A 104 0.70 4.00 -18.48
CA VAL A 104 0.43 2.56 -18.32
C VAL A 104 0.59 1.80 -19.67
N PRO A 105 1.83 1.62 -20.15
CA PRO A 105 2.07 1.10 -21.49
C PRO A 105 1.60 -0.35 -21.64
N ASP A 106 1.26 -0.75 -22.87
CA ASP A 106 0.82 -2.12 -23.21
C ASP A 106 1.77 -3.21 -22.70
N SER A 107 3.08 -2.94 -22.66
CA SER A 107 4.07 -3.89 -22.14
C SER A 107 3.88 -4.18 -20.65
N ALA A 108 3.52 -3.18 -19.85
CA ALA A 108 3.22 -3.36 -18.42
C ALA A 108 1.93 -4.16 -18.23
N TYR A 109 0.90 -3.88 -19.04
CA TYR A 109 -0.35 -4.64 -19.03
C TYR A 109 -0.13 -6.11 -19.41
N LYS A 110 0.59 -6.38 -20.50
CA LYS A 110 0.89 -7.75 -20.96
C LYS A 110 1.68 -8.52 -19.90
N ALA A 111 2.75 -7.92 -19.36
CA ALA A 111 3.54 -8.55 -18.30
C ALA A 111 2.72 -8.88 -17.05
N ALA A 112 1.76 -8.02 -16.66
CA ALA A 112 0.85 -8.33 -15.56
C ALA A 112 -0.13 -9.45 -15.92
N ARG A 113 -0.65 -9.47 -17.15
CA ARG A 113 -1.57 -10.52 -17.65
C ARG A 113 -0.92 -11.89 -17.83
N ASP A 114 0.39 -11.96 -18.03
CA ASP A 114 1.08 -13.24 -18.05
C ASP A 114 1.02 -13.96 -16.68
N VAL A 115 0.74 -13.23 -15.60
CA VAL A 115 0.73 -13.75 -14.22
C VAL A 115 -0.65 -13.74 -13.57
N PHE A 116 -1.46 -12.70 -13.82
CA PHE A 116 -2.80 -12.53 -13.23
C PHE A 116 -3.88 -12.74 -14.27
N ASP A 117 -4.94 -13.48 -13.93
CA ASP A 117 -6.15 -13.50 -14.77
C ASP A 117 -6.86 -12.12 -14.82
N GLU A 118 -7.89 -12.00 -15.66
CA GLU A 118 -8.60 -10.74 -15.86
C GLU A 118 -9.23 -10.21 -14.57
N LYS A 119 -9.84 -11.09 -13.77
CA LYS A 119 -10.51 -10.70 -12.52
C LYS A 119 -9.47 -10.28 -11.48
N GLN A 120 -8.39 -11.04 -11.33
CA GLN A 120 -7.30 -10.73 -10.42
C GLN A 120 -6.62 -9.40 -10.78
N LEU A 121 -6.39 -9.12 -12.06
CA LEU A 121 -5.78 -7.85 -12.48
C LEU A 121 -6.71 -6.67 -12.24
N VAL A 122 -8.01 -6.82 -12.48
CA VAL A 122 -9.02 -5.81 -12.14
C VAL A 122 -9.05 -5.56 -10.63
N ASP A 123 -9.03 -6.62 -9.82
CA ASP A 123 -9.01 -6.52 -8.36
C ASP A 123 -7.75 -5.83 -7.84
N LEU A 124 -6.60 -6.19 -8.39
CA LEU A 124 -5.33 -5.57 -8.07
C LEU A 124 -5.37 -4.08 -8.43
N THR A 125 -6.00 -3.73 -9.55
CA THR A 125 -6.17 -2.33 -9.97
C THR A 125 -7.09 -1.57 -9.01
N PHE A 126 -8.17 -2.18 -8.50
CA PHE A 126 -8.99 -1.59 -7.44
C PHE A 126 -8.21 -1.38 -6.14
N ALA A 127 -7.32 -2.31 -5.78
CA ALA A 127 -6.39 -2.14 -4.66
C ALA A 127 -5.49 -0.91 -4.88
N ILE A 128 -4.87 -0.80 -6.07
CA ILE A 128 -4.01 0.33 -6.42
C ILE A 128 -4.77 1.67 -6.35
N VAL A 129 -6.01 1.72 -6.85
CA VAL A 129 -6.89 2.89 -6.78
C VAL A 129 -7.22 3.26 -5.34
N ALA A 130 -7.61 2.27 -4.52
CA ALA A 130 -7.92 2.49 -3.11
C ALA A 130 -6.72 3.11 -2.38
N MET A 131 -5.53 2.53 -2.53
CA MET A 131 -4.33 3.04 -1.88
C MET A 131 -3.94 4.44 -2.35
N ASN A 132 -4.02 4.70 -3.66
CA ASN A 132 -3.79 6.03 -4.21
C ASN A 132 -4.77 7.07 -3.66
N GLY A 133 -6.04 6.69 -3.44
CA GLY A 133 -7.04 7.51 -2.77
C GLY A 133 -6.68 7.79 -1.31
N TYR A 134 -6.35 6.76 -0.53
CA TYR A 134 -5.95 6.90 0.86
C TYR A 134 -4.69 7.76 1.04
N ASN A 135 -3.66 7.56 0.20
CA ASN A 135 -2.45 8.40 0.23
C ASN A 135 -2.79 9.88 0.05
N ARG A 136 -3.67 10.23 -0.91
CA ARG A 136 -4.06 11.62 -1.18
C ARG A 136 -4.77 12.25 0.02
N LEU A 137 -5.67 11.51 0.67
CA LEU A 137 -6.35 11.98 1.89
C LEU A 137 -5.35 12.16 3.04
N ALA A 138 -4.55 11.14 3.34
CA ALA A 138 -3.62 11.14 4.45
C ALA A 138 -2.53 12.22 4.32
N ILE A 139 -1.98 12.43 3.12
CA ILE A 139 -0.99 13.49 2.84
C ILE A 139 -1.67 14.87 2.88
N GLY A 140 -2.79 15.02 2.18
CA GLY A 140 -3.53 16.28 2.08
C GLY A 140 -3.92 16.81 3.45
N PHE A 141 -4.37 15.91 4.34
CA PHE A 141 -4.86 16.25 5.68
C PHE A 141 -3.88 15.97 6.82
N ARG A 142 -2.64 15.55 6.50
CA ARG A 142 -1.55 15.30 7.47
C ARG A 142 -1.95 14.34 8.59
N ASN A 143 -2.52 13.19 8.23
CA ASN A 143 -2.77 12.12 9.20
C ASN A 143 -1.47 11.78 9.93
N THR A 144 -1.54 11.63 11.24
CA THR A 144 -0.37 11.38 12.10
C THR A 144 -0.05 9.89 12.12
N PRO A 145 1.16 9.45 11.73
CA PRO A 145 1.57 8.05 11.88
C PRO A 145 1.50 7.60 13.34
N GLN A 146 1.13 6.35 13.57
CA GLN A 146 1.09 5.74 14.90
C GLN A 146 2.47 5.80 15.58
N ALA A 147 3.55 5.59 14.84
CA ALA A 147 4.93 5.70 15.36
C ALA A 147 5.24 7.08 15.95
N VAL A 148 4.67 8.15 15.38
CA VAL A 148 4.84 9.50 15.91
C VAL A 148 4.06 9.68 17.22
N VAL A 149 2.84 9.13 17.29
CA VAL A 149 2.01 9.16 18.51
C VAL A 149 2.71 8.40 19.64
N GLU A 150 3.23 7.20 19.36
CA GLU A 150 3.96 6.37 20.33
C GLU A 150 5.24 7.05 20.83
N ASN A 151 6.00 7.67 19.92
CA ASN A 151 7.20 8.41 20.28
C ASN A 151 6.89 9.61 21.17
N GLN A 152 5.79 10.32 20.91
CA GLN A 152 5.34 11.42 21.77
C GLN A 152 4.86 10.94 23.15
N ALA A 153 4.30 9.75 23.23
CA ALA A 153 3.84 9.13 24.46
C ALA A 153 4.96 8.43 25.26
N GLY A 154 6.19 8.35 24.72
CA GLY A 154 7.29 7.59 25.33
C GLY A 154 7.08 6.07 25.31
N ALA A 155 6.22 5.58 24.41
CA ALA A 155 5.72 4.20 24.38
C ALA A 155 6.36 3.34 23.27
N VAL A 156 7.53 3.71 22.73
CA VAL A 156 8.21 2.92 21.69
C VAL A 156 8.84 1.68 22.35
N PRO A 157 8.34 0.46 22.08
CA PRO A 157 8.97 -0.76 22.60
C PRO A 157 10.37 -0.89 21.99
N ALA A 158 11.29 -1.51 22.72
CA ALA A 158 12.59 -1.82 22.15
C ALA A 158 12.42 -2.84 21.02
N LEU A 159 13.31 -2.83 20.02
CA LEU A 159 13.34 -3.84 18.95
C LEU A 159 13.46 -5.29 19.49
N SER A 160 13.81 -5.47 20.76
CA SER A 160 13.85 -6.76 21.46
C SER A 160 12.47 -7.31 21.84
N ASP A 161 11.41 -6.50 21.74
CA ASP A 161 10.09 -6.80 22.30
C ASP A 161 9.03 -7.15 21.23
N MET A 162 9.43 -7.24 19.95
CA MET A 162 8.62 -7.63 18.79
C MET A 162 9.10 -8.95 18.20
#